data_AF-A0A392N8H0-F1
#
_entry.id   AF-A0A392N8H0-F1
#
_cell.length_a   1.000
_cell.length_b   1.000
_cell.length_c   1.000
_cell.angle_alpha   90.00
_cell.angle_beta   90.00
_cell.angle_gamma   90.00
#
_symmetry.space_group_name_H-M   'P 1'
#
loop_
_entity.id
_entity.type
_entity.pdbx_description
1 polymer ?
#
loop_
_entity_poly.entity_id
_entity_poly.type
_entity_poly.pdbx_seq_one_letter_code
_entity_poly.pdbx_strand_id
1 'polypeptide(L)'
;QSHMSFFEKSDLFFVCLLRPLSFDIKIQEVEIEAAKWMPFDEYVAQPFMEKYELLRYINDIYLAKVDGHYSGFTPVPTKSNFSDQKNTSYLYLNAGGLKRCNSL
;
A
#
# COMPACT_ATOMS: atom_id res chain seq x y z
N GLN A 1 2.12 -12.66 -12.33
CA GLN A 1 3.12 -12.07 -13.24
C GLN A 1 4.48 -12.26 -12.58
N SER A 2 5.49 -12.74 -13.33
CA SER A 2 6.79 -13.15 -12.79
C SER A 2 7.92 -12.37 -13.45
N HIS A 3 9.04 -12.22 -12.74
CA HIS A 3 10.29 -11.67 -13.26
C HIS A 3 10.60 -12.24 -14.66
N MET A 4 10.82 -11.36 -15.65
CA MET A 4 11.06 -11.70 -17.06
C MET A 4 9.93 -12.35 -17.85
N SER A 5 8.66 -12.20 -17.44
CA SER A 5 7.53 -12.72 -18.23
C SER A 5 7.28 -11.97 -19.54
N PHE A 6 7.64 -10.69 -19.65
CA PHE A 6 7.49 -9.87 -20.86
C PHE A 6 8.68 -8.93 -21.01
N PHE A 7 9.34 -8.97 -22.17
CA PHE A 7 10.42 -8.05 -22.56
C PHE A 7 11.57 -7.91 -21.54
N GLU A 8 11.88 -8.97 -20.78
CA GLU A 8 12.98 -8.99 -19.81
C GLU A 8 12.87 -7.91 -18.72
N LYS A 9 11.64 -7.49 -18.39
CA LYS A 9 11.37 -6.52 -17.32
C LYS A 9 10.86 -7.20 -16.06
N SER A 10 10.96 -6.47 -14.95
CA SER A 10 10.48 -6.86 -13.63
C SER A 10 9.29 -6.01 -13.26
N ASP A 11 8.30 -6.62 -12.62
CA ASP A 11 7.15 -5.90 -12.08
C ASP A 11 7.54 -5.19 -10.78
N LEU A 12 7.10 -3.95 -10.63
CA LEU A 12 7.19 -3.18 -9.39
C LEU A 12 5.77 -2.91 -8.90
N PHE A 13 5.44 -3.36 -7.70
CA PHE A 13 4.15 -3.10 -7.07
C PHE A 13 4.35 -2.57 -5.65
N PHE A 14 3.38 -1.78 -5.19
CA PHE A 14 3.35 -1.21 -3.84
C PHE A 14 2.04 -1.61 -3.18
N VAL A 15 2.12 -2.03 -1.91
CA VAL A 15 0.94 -2.31 -1.09
C VAL A 15 0.65 -1.07 -0.25
N CYS A 16 -0.52 -0.50 -0.46
CA CYS A 16 -0.95 0.74 0.19
C CYS A 16 -2.17 0.47 1.06
N LEU A 17 -2.11 0.89 2.33
CA LEU A 17 -3.29 0.91 3.20
C LEU A 17 -4.00 2.25 3.05
N LEU A 18 -5.27 2.20 2.66
CA LEU A 18 -6.11 3.37 2.43
C LEU A 18 -7.19 3.48 3.51
N ARG A 19 -7.64 4.70 3.77
CA ARG A 19 -8.80 4.96 4.62
C ARG A 19 -10.00 5.28 3.72
N PRO A 20 -11.11 4.53 3.79
CA PRO A 20 -12.30 4.86 3.02
C PRO A 20 -12.87 6.21 3.44
N LEU A 21 -13.37 6.98 2.48
CA LEU A 21 -14.12 8.21 2.71
C LEU A 21 -15.64 7.96 2.76
N SER A 22 -16.09 6.85 2.18
CA SER A 22 -17.45 6.33 2.21
C SER A 22 -17.41 4.80 2.17
N PHE A 23 -18.50 4.15 2.58
CA PHE A 23 -18.71 2.72 2.48
C PHE A 23 -19.64 2.33 1.32
N ASP A 24 -20.22 3.30 0.61
CA ASP A 24 -21.05 3.05 -0.55
C ASP A 24 -20.19 2.58 -1.72
N ILE A 25 -20.47 1.37 -2.23
CA ILE A 25 -19.77 0.79 -3.36
C ILE A 25 -20.51 1.16 -4.65
N LYS A 26 -19.78 1.78 -5.58
CA LYS A 26 -20.21 1.95 -6.98
C LYS A 26 -19.20 1.24 -7.87
N ILE A 27 -19.61 0.12 -8.44
CA ILE A 27 -18.72 -0.70 -9.28
C ILE A 27 -18.58 -0.08 -10.68
N GLN A 28 -17.43 -0.33 -11.31
CA GLN A 28 -17.22 -0.06 -12.73
C GLN A 28 -17.41 -1.37 -13.49
N GLU A 29 -18.62 -1.62 -13.97
CA GLU A 29 -19.04 -2.90 -14.59
C GLU A 29 -18.24 -3.29 -15.85
N VAL A 30 -17.53 -2.33 -16.46
CA VAL A 30 -16.65 -2.58 -17.61
C VAL A 30 -15.37 -3.33 -17.20
N GLU A 31 -14.90 -3.16 -15.97
CA GLU A 31 -13.62 -3.71 -15.51
C GLU A 31 -13.79 -4.84 -14.48
N ILE A 32 -14.77 -4.74 -13.57
CA ILE A 32 -14.97 -5.70 -12.48
C ILE A 32 -16.41 -6.20 -12.41
N GLU A 33 -16.57 -7.49 -12.14
CA GLU A 33 -17.88 -8.15 -12.05
C GLU A 33 -18.62 -7.82 -10.74
N ALA A 34 -17.90 -7.77 -9.61
CA ALA A 34 -18.48 -7.53 -8.30
C ALA A 34 -17.49 -6.90 -7.32
N ALA A 35 -18.01 -6.17 -6.33
CA ALA A 35 -17.25 -5.72 -5.17
C ALA A 35 -18.14 -5.71 -3.92
N LYS A 36 -17.59 -6.18 -2.81
CA LYS A 36 -18.25 -6.16 -1.49
C LYS A 36 -17.23 -5.81 -0.42
N TRP A 37 -17.69 -5.23 0.69
CA TRP A 37 -16.91 -5.23 1.92
C TRP A 37 -16.82 -6.66 2.44
N MET A 38 -15.62 -7.06 2.84
CA MET A 38 -15.34 -8.39 3.37
C MET A 38 -14.64 -8.24 4.71
N PRO A 39 -15.11 -8.93 5.78
CA PRO A 39 -14.37 -9.03 7.03
C PRO A 39 -12.96 -9.56 6.78
N PHE A 40 -11.97 -9.00 7.48
CA PHE A 40 -10.57 -9.40 7.27
C PHE A 40 -10.36 -10.90 7.54
N ASP A 41 -10.99 -11.44 8.57
CA ASP A 41 -10.90 -12.87 8.91
C ASP A 41 -11.49 -13.77 7.79
N GLU A 42 -12.56 -13.33 7.11
CA GLU A 42 -13.12 -14.02 5.94
C GLU A 42 -12.14 -13.95 4.75
N TYR A 43 -11.48 -12.80 4.54
CA TYR A 43 -10.50 -12.61 3.48
C TYR A 43 -9.28 -13.52 3.65
N VAL A 44 -8.69 -13.57 4.84
CA VAL A 44 -7.47 -14.38 5.09
C VAL A 44 -7.75 -15.88 5.06
N ALA A 45 -8.98 -16.30 5.36
CA ALA A 45 -9.41 -17.69 5.32
C ALA A 45 -9.65 -18.22 3.89
N GLN A 46 -9.56 -17.38 2.86
CA GLN A 46 -9.77 -17.83 1.48
C GLN A 46 -8.69 -18.85 1.06
N PRO A 47 -9.06 -19.97 0.40
CA PRO A 47 -8.10 -21.02 0.01
C PRO A 47 -6.95 -20.54 -0.87
N PHE A 48 -7.16 -19.46 -1.64
CA PHE A 48 -6.12 -18.87 -2.49
C PHE A 48 -4.98 -18.22 -1.69
N MET A 49 -5.25 -17.78 -0.45
CA MET A 49 -4.27 -17.10 0.40
C MET A 49 -3.11 -18.01 0.81
N GLU A 50 -3.35 -19.32 0.91
CA GLU A 50 -2.34 -20.32 1.24
C GLU A 50 -1.34 -20.56 0.09
N LYS A 51 -1.71 -20.18 -1.14
CA LYS A 51 -0.95 -20.52 -2.35
C LYS A 51 0.29 -19.64 -2.55
N TYR A 52 0.29 -18.41 -2.03
CA TYR A 52 1.34 -17.43 -2.31
C TYR A 52 1.89 -16.81 -1.02
N GLU A 53 3.17 -17.07 -0.74
CA GLU A 53 3.86 -16.56 0.44
C GLU A 53 3.81 -15.02 0.55
N LEU A 54 3.85 -14.33 -0.59
CA LEU A 54 3.71 -12.87 -0.65
C LEU A 54 2.41 -12.39 0.03
N LEU A 55 1.28 -13.08 -0.18
CA LEU A 55 0.00 -12.68 0.40
C LEU A 55 0.01 -12.84 1.93
N ARG A 56 0.70 -13.86 2.44
CA ARG A 56 0.92 -14.03 3.89
C ARG A 56 1.67 -12.83 4.47
N TYR A 57 2.77 -12.42 3.86
CA TYR A 57 3.51 -11.24 4.32
C TYR A 57 2.68 -9.94 4.24
N ILE A 58 1.83 -9.79 3.22
CA ILE A 58 0.92 -8.65 3.12
C ILE A 58 -0.05 -8.61 4.32
N ASN A 59 -0.61 -9.76 4.70
CA ASN A 59 -1.48 -9.87 5.87
C ASN A 59 -0.73 -9.55 7.18
N ASP A 60 0.48 -10.08 7.34
CA ASP A 60 1.31 -9.83 8.52
C ASP A 60 1.63 -8.34 8.66
N ILE A 61 1.96 -7.67 7.54
CA ILE A 61 2.17 -6.21 7.49
C ILE A 61 0.90 -5.44 7.86
N TYR A 62 -0.26 -5.88 7.35
CA TYR A 62 -1.55 -5.27 7.69
C TYR A 62 -1.83 -5.39 9.19
N LEU A 63 -1.70 -6.59 9.77
CA LEU A 63 -1.91 -6.83 11.20
C LEU A 63 -0.97 -5.98 12.05
N ALA A 64 0.34 -5.99 11.73
CA ALA A 64 1.31 -5.15 12.41
C ALA A 64 0.99 -3.65 12.29
N LYS A 65 0.39 -3.20 11.18
CA LYS A 65 -0.05 -1.80 11.01
C LYS A 65 -1.24 -1.47 11.89
N VAL A 66 -2.24 -2.35 11.95
CA VAL A 66 -3.45 -2.18 12.79
C VAL A 66 -3.07 -2.16 14.27
N ASP A 67 -2.13 -3.01 14.69
CA ASP A 67 -1.62 -3.06 16.06
C ASP A 67 -0.66 -1.92 16.41
N GLY A 68 -0.34 -1.04 15.45
CA GLY A 68 0.57 0.10 15.64
C GLY A 68 2.07 -0.25 15.64
N HIS A 69 2.42 -1.51 15.42
CA HIS A 69 3.81 -1.99 15.35
C HIS A 69 4.50 -1.69 14.01
N TYR A 70 3.76 -1.37 12.96
CA TYR A 70 4.30 -1.02 11.64
C TYR A 70 3.97 0.44 11.28
N SER A 71 5.00 1.28 11.12
CA SER A 71 4.81 2.68 10.71
C SER A 71 4.58 2.82 9.21
N GLY A 72 5.20 1.97 8.39
CA GLY A 72 5.20 2.10 6.94
C GLY A 72 5.85 3.40 6.46
N PHE A 73 5.62 3.74 5.19
CA PHE A 73 6.08 4.98 4.59
C PHE A 73 4.88 5.92 4.41
N THR A 74 5.09 7.21 4.61
CA THR A 74 4.06 8.24 4.47
C THR A 74 4.56 9.33 3.53
N PRO A 75 3.71 9.89 2.66
CA PRO A 75 4.10 10.98 1.79
C PRO A 75 4.40 12.25 2.60
N VAL A 76 5.58 12.82 2.38
CA VAL A 76 6.00 14.11 2.92
C VAL A 76 6.16 15.09 1.74
N PRO A 77 5.37 16.19 1.70
CA PRO A 77 5.53 17.18 0.66
C PRO A 77 6.88 17.90 0.81
N THR A 78 7.60 18.02 -0.29
CA THR A 78 8.90 18.68 -0.38
C THR A 78 8.91 19.66 -1.55
N LYS A 79 9.74 20.70 -1.46
CA LYS A 79 9.95 21.64 -2.56
C LYS A 79 11.06 21.09 -3.45
N SER A 80 10.77 20.89 -4.73
CA SER A 80 11.82 20.54 -5.68
C SER A 80 12.68 21.77 -5.97
N ASN A 81 13.98 21.67 -5.69
CA ASN A 81 14.97 22.68 -6.11
C ASN A 81 15.53 22.37 -7.51
N PHE A 82 15.07 21.28 -8.14
CA PHE A 82 15.59 20.77 -9.42
C PHE A 82 14.75 21.20 -10.64
N SER A 83 13.78 22.07 -10.43
CA SER A 83 12.82 22.52 -11.45
C SER A 83 12.57 24.01 -11.29
N ASP A 84 12.66 24.77 -12.38
CA ASP A 84 12.36 26.22 -12.42
C ASP A 84 10.91 26.54 -11.99
N GLN A 85 10.03 25.55 -12.10
CA GLN A 85 8.68 25.59 -11.56
C GLN A 85 8.69 25.08 -10.11
N LYS A 86 8.17 25.87 -9.17
CA LYS A 86 7.98 25.51 -7.76
C LYS A 86 6.91 24.41 -7.61
N ASN A 87 7.21 23.22 -8.10
CA ASN A 87 6.32 22.08 -8.02
C ASN A 87 6.57 21.33 -6.72
N THR A 88 5.49 20.99 -6.03
CA THR A 88 5.52 20.13 -4.85
C THR A 88 5.84 18.70 -5.28
N SER A 89 6.94 18.13 -4.76
CA SER A 89 7.24 16.71 -4.85
C SER A 89 6.81 15.99 -3.58
N TYR A 90 6.57 14.68 -3.64
CA TYR A 90 6.27 13.87 -2.46
C TYR A 90 7.39 12.86 -2.23
N LEU A 91 7.97 12.89 -1.03
CA LEU A 91 8.95 11.91 -0.59
C LEU A 91 8.27 10.92 0.35
N TYR A 92 8.30 9.64 0.01
CA TYR A 92 7.75 8.57 0.84
C TYR A 92 8.84 8.08 1.79
N LEU A 93 8.64 8.28 3.09
CA LEU A 93 9.61 7.91 4.12
C LEU A 93 8.93 7.47 5.41
N ASN A 94 9.68 6.84 6.30
CA ASN A 94 9.20 6.52 7.65
C ASN A 94 9.22 7.79 8.52
N ALA A 95 8.11 8.53 8.54
CA ALA A 95 7.97 9.75 9.31
C ALA A 95 8.05 9.51 10.84
N GLY A 96 7.68 8.31 11.32
CA GLY A 96 7.81 7.94 12.73
C GLY A 96 9.26 7.83 13.19
N GLY A 97 10.18 7.50 12.27
CA GLY A 97 11.63 7.56 12.52
C GLY A 97 12.13 8.98 12.72
N LEU A 98 11.69 9.93 11.89
CA LEU A 98 12.12 11.33 11.97
C LEU A 98 11.71 12.04 13.26
N LYS A 99 10.52 11.73 13.80
CA LYS A 99 10.06 12.31 15.07
C LYS A 99 10.97 11.94 16.25
N ARG A 100 11.61 10.75 16.21
CA ARG A 100 12.55 10.29 17.24
C ARG A 100 13.91 11.00 17.18
N CYS A 101 14.34 11.48 16.02
CA CYS A 101 15.61 12.21 15.90
C CYS A 101 15.53 13.67 16.36
N ASN A 102 14.34 14.28 16.36
CA ASN A 102 14.13 15.67 16.81
C ASN A 102 13.87 15.78 18.33
N SER A 103 14.03 14.70 19.08
CA SER A 103 13.82 14.63 20.54
C SER A 103 15.12 14.39 21.33
N LEU A 104 16.29 14.63 20.69
CA LEU A 104 17.61 14.68 21.32
C LEU A 104 18.08 16.12 21.47
#